data_AF-A0A7Y8IBX8-F1
#
_entry.id   AF-A0A7Y8IBX8-F1
#
_cell.length_a   1.000
_cell.length_b   1.000
_cell.length_c   1.000
_cell.angle_alpha   90.00
_cell.angle_beta   90.00
_cell.angle_gamma   90.00
#
_symmetry.space_group_name_H-M   'P 1'
#
loop_
_entity.id
_entity.type
_entity.pdbx_description
1 polymer ?
#
loop_
_entity_poly.entity_id
_entity_poly.type
_entity_poly.pdbx_seq_one_letter_code
_entity_poly.pdbx_strand_id
1 'polypeptide(L)' 'MDPDSYYENEEQRKQHLRAIQTLIEEVGRPVEEITRLYYLVLQEYEKEAKIKIFLPILISKRVRAIIETEPQ' A
#
# COMPACT_ATOMS: atom_id res chain seq x y z
N MET A 1 -2.36 7.63 15.05
CA MET A 1 -1.78 7.98 13.73
C MET A 1 -2.95 7.99 12.77
N ASP A 2 -3.37 9.15 12.29
CA ASP A 2 -4.56 9.27 11.43
C ASP A 2 -4.26 8.70 10.04
N PRO A 3 -4.97 7.65 9.59
CA PRO A 3 -4.75 7.07 8.25
C PRO A 3 -5.11 8.07 7.15
N ASP A 4 -5.95 9.07 7.42
CA ASP A 4 -6.26 10.16 6.49
C ASP A 4 -5.10 11.16 6.28
N SER A 5 -4.07 11.14 7.14
CA SER A 5 -2.91 12.04 7.00
C SER A 5 -1.95 11.67 5.86
N TYR A 6 -2.08 10.47 5.28
CA TYR A 6 -1.22 9.97 4.21
C TYR A 6 -1.72 10.32 2.79
N TYR A 7 -2.87 10.98 2.68
CA TYR A 7 -3.52 11.26 1.40
C TYR A 7 -3.66 12.76 1.19
N GLU A 8 -3.21 13.23 0.03
CA GLU A 8 -3.33 14.64 -0.37
C GLU A 8 -4.76 15.02 -0.70
N ASN A 9 -5.57 14.05 -1.16
CA ASN A 9 -6.98 14.25 -1.48
C ASN A 9 -7.77 12.93 -1.43
N GLU A 10 -9.10 13.05 -1.50
CA GLU A 10 -10.02 11.92 -1.43
C GLU A 10 -9.87 10.95 -2.62
N GLU A 11 -9.48 11.43 -3.80
CA GLU A 11 -9.27 10.59 -4.97
C GLU A 11 -8.06 9.67 -4.76
N GLN A 12 -6.95 10.23 -4.27
CA GLN A 12 -5.76 9.48 -3.92
C GLN A 12 -6.07 8.45 -2.83
N ARG A 13 -6.82 8.85 -1.79
CA ARG A 13 -7.29 7.92 -0.75
C ARG A 13 -8.04 6.74 -1.34
N LYS A 14 -8.98 6.98 -2.27
CA LYS A 14 -9.74 5.91 -2.95
C LYS A 14 -8.84 4.99 -3.76
N GLN A 15 -7.81 5.51 -4.42
CA GLN A 15 -6.85 4.70 -5.18
C GLN A 15 -6.05 3.77 -4.27
N HIS A 16 -5.57 4.26 -3.12
CA HIS A 16 -4.85 3.43 -2.15
C HIS A 16 -5.77 2.36 -1.52
N LEU A 17 -6.99 2.73 -1.12
CA LEU A 17 -7.95 1.78 -0.56
C LEU A 17 -8.30 0.66 -1.55
N ARG A 18 -8.51 1.00 -2.84
CA ARG A 18 -8.72 0.00 -3.89
C ARG A 18 -7.51 -0.91 -4.04
N ALA A 19 -6.30 -0.35 -4.03
CA ALA A 19 -5.06 -1.13 -4.13
C ALA A 19 -4.88 -2.11 -2.96
N ILE A 20 -5.18 -1.67 -1.73
CA ILE A 20 -5.16 -2.52 -0.53
C ILE A 20 -6.20 -3.64 -0.64
N GLN A 21 -7.44 -3.31 -1.05
CA GLN A 21 -8.50 -4.29 -1.21
C GLN A 21 -8.14 -5.35 -2.24
N THR A 22 -7.60 -4.95 -3.40
CA THR A 22 -7.11 -5.89 -4.41
C THR A 22 -6.00 -6.79 -3.88
N LEU A 23 -5.05 -6.25 -3.10
CA LEU A 23 -3.98 -7.07 -2.50
C LEU A 23 -4.53 -8.11 -1.51
N ILE A 24 -5.52 -7.73 -0.71
CA ILE A 24 -6.18 -8.64 0.24
C ILE A 24 -6.82 -9.80 -0.52
N GLU A 25 -7.52 -9.51 -1.61
CA GLU A 25 -8.19 -10.52 -2.43
C GLU A 25 -7.20 -11.44 -3.17
N GLU A 26 -6.06 -10.90 -3.62
CA GLU A 26 -5.07 -11.65 -4.40
C GLU A 26 -4.15 -12.54 -3.57
N VAL A 27 -3.74 -12.09 -2.38
CA VAL A 27 -2.59 -12.68 -1.67
C VAL A 27 -3.01 -13.65 -0.55
N GLY A 28 -4.29 -13.67 -0.18
CA GLY A 28 -4.82 -14.64 0.80
C GLY A 28 -4.24 -14.53 2.21
N ARG A 29 -3.57 -13.42 2.54
CA ARG A 29 -3.03 -13.10 3.86
C ARG A 29 -4.04 -12.32 4.71
N PRO A 30 -3.89 -12.30 6.04
CA PRO A 30 -4.73 -11.49 6.91
C PRO A 30 -4.77 -10.01 6.48
N VAL A 31 -5.98 -9.42 6.53
CA VAL A 31 -6.22 -8.01 6.18
C VAL A 31 -5.28 -7.07 6.94
N GLU A 32 -5.08 -7.33 8.23
CA GLU A 32 -4.22 -6.54 9.11
C GLU A 32 -2.76 -6.56 8.65
N GLU A 33 -2.27 -7.72 8.18
CA GLU A 33 -0.91 -7.90 7.69
C GLU A 33 -0.69 -7.11 6.39
N ILE A 34 -1.58 -7.28 5.41
CA ILE A 34 -1.52 -6.55 4.13
C ILE A 34 -1.59 -5.03 4.37
N THR A 35 -2.53 -4.59 5.21
CA THR A 35 -2.73 -3.18 5.52
C THR A 35 -1.48 -2.59 6.18
N ARG A 36 -0.90 -3.30 7.16
CA ARG A 36 0.32 -2.87 7.84
C ARG A 36 1.51 -2.79 6.88
N LEU A 37 1.74 -3.81 6.05
CA LEU A 37 2.81 -3.83 5.05
C LEU A 37 2.65 -2.68 4.05
N TYR A 38 1.43 -2.46 3.58
CA TYR A 38 1.13 -1.38 2.65
C TYR A 38 1.49 -0.01 3.23
N TYR A 39 1.09 0.26 4.48
CA TYR A 39 1.41 1.54 5.14
C TYR A 39 2.90 1.73 5.39
N LEU A 40 3.63 0.66 5.73
CA LEU A 40 5.09 0.73 5.90
C LEU A 40 5.77 1.15 4.58
N VAL A 41 5.42 0.50 3.48
CA VAL A 41 5.98 0.82 2.16
C VAL A 41 5.53 2.20 1.68
N LEU A 42 4.29 2.61 1.97
CA LEU A 42 3.79 3.96 1.69
C LEU A 42 4.67 5.01 2.38
N GLN A 43 4.95 4.85 3.69
CA GLN A 43 5.80 5.77 4.44
C GLN A 43 7.24 5.85 3.92
N GLU A 44 7.77 4.75 3.39
CA GLU A 44 9.08 4.74 2.75
C GLU A 44 9.05 5.53 1.44
N TYR A 45 8.06 5.26 0.58
CA TYR A 45 8.04 5.80 -0.78
C TYR A 45 7.54 7.24 -0.83
N GLU A 46 6.69 7.66 0.11
CA GLU A 46 6.17 9.03 0.19
C GLU A 46 7.30 10.06 0.39
N LYS A 47 8.38 9.68 1.09
CA LYS A 47 9.53 10.55 1.33
C LYS A 47 10.32 10.88 0.05
N GLU A 48 10.25 10.02 -0.95
CA GLU A 48 11.06 10.12 -2.18
C GLU A 48 10.21 10.45 -3.42
N ALA A 49 8.90 10.22 -3.36
CA ALA A 49 8.01 10.34 -4.51
C ALA A 49 7.70 11.80 -4.87
N LYS A 50 8.24 12.24 -6.02
CA LYS A 50 7.88 13.52 -6.66
C LYS A 50 6.51 13.50 -7.34
N ILE A 51 6.04 12.32 -7.75
CA ILE A 51 4.76 12.11 -8.44
C ILE A 51 3.98 11.04 -7.68
N LYS A 52 3.01 11.48 -6.87
CA LYS A 52 2.31 10.62 -5.91
C LYS A 52 1.19 9.77 -6.52
N ILE A 53 0.75 10.08 -7.75
CA ILE A 53 -0.30 9.31 -8.44
C ILE A 53 0.11 7.86 -8.77
N PHE A 54 1.41 7.57 -8.84
CA PHE A 54 1.91 6.22 -9.12
C PHE A 54 2.19 5.41 -7.85
N LEU A 55 2.14 6.04 -6.67
CA LEU A 55 2.41 5.38 -5.39
C LEU A 55 1.56 4.12 -5.18
N PRO A 56 0.23 4.12 -5.42
CA PRO A 56 -0.57 2.92 -5.19
C PRO A 56 -0.06 1.69 -5.96
N ILE A 57 0.38 1.90 -7.21
CA ILE A 57 0.89 0.83 -8.09
C ILE A 57 2.26 0.34 -7.59
N LEU A 58 3.16 1.26 -7.25
CA LEU A 58 4.50 0.94 -6.79
C LEU A 58 4.48 0.21 -5.45
N ILE A 59 3.64 0.67 -4.53
CA ILE A 59 3.45 0.06 -3.22
C ILE A 59 2.88 -1.35 -3.38
N SER A 60 1.83 -1.54 -4.20
CA SER A 60 1.27 -2.88 -4.42
C SER A 60 2.29 -3.86 -4.97
N LYS A 61 3.14 -3.44 -5.93
CA LYS A 61 4.22 -4.30 -6.44
C LYS A 61 5.22 -4.68 -5.35
N ARG A 62 5.58 -3.73 -4.49
CA ARG A 62 6.53 -3.98 -3.40
C ARG A 62 5.95 -4.89 -2.32
N VAL A 63 4.70 -4.67 -1.92
CA VAL A 63 4.00 -5.52 -0.95
C VAL A 63 3.91 -6.96 -1.45
N ARG A 64 3.55 -7.18 -2.72
CA ARG A 64 3.57 -8.53 -3.33
C ARG A 64 4.95 -9.17 -3.26
N ALA A 65 5.99 -8.43 -3.68
CA ALA A 65 7.36 -8.94 -3.66
C ALA A 65 7.81 -9.33 -2.25
N ILE A 66 7.46 -8.55 -1.21
CA ILE A 66 7.77 -8.89 0.18
C ILE A 66 7.12 -10.22 0.55
N ILE A 67 5.83 -10.38 0.27
CA ILE A 67 5.07 -11.59 0.63
C ILE A 67 5.58 -12.82 -0.14
N GLU A 68 6.01 -12.66 -1.40
CA GLU A 68 6.61 -13.74 -2.20
C GLU A 68 8.00 -14.15 -1.69
N THR A 69 8.75 -13.22 -1.06
CA THR A 69 10.11 -13.48 -0.55
C THR A 69 10.16 -13.95 0.91
N GLU A 70 9.10 -13.80 1.69
CA GLU A 70 9.04 -14.34 3.05
C GLU A 70 8.56 -15.81 3.03
N PRO A 71 9.42 -16.80 3.39
CA PRO A 71 9.00 -18.19 3.48
C PRO A 71 7.92 -18.34 4.57
N GLN A 72 6.87 -19.10 4.26
CA GLN A 72 5.77 -19.44 5.18
C GLN A 72 6.22 -20.33 6.35
#